data_AF-A0A673VUN2-F1
#
_entry.id   AF-A0A673VUN2-F1
#
_cell.length_a   1.000
_cell.length_b   1.000
_cell.length_c   1.000
_cell.angle_alpha   90.00
_cell.angle_beta   90.00
_cell.angle_gamma   90.00
#
_symmetry.space_group_name_H-M   'P 1'
#
loop_
_entity.id
_entity.type
_entity.pdbx_description
1 polymer ?
#
loop_
_entity_poly.entity_id
_entity_poly.type
_entity_poly.pdbx_seq_one_letter_code
_entity_poly.pdbx_strand_id
1 'polypeptide(L)'
;RDHISSKAREAFLAGRSRPLEFRVQQLKSLQRMITDRQGEIATALKQDISRVIFNHTVVHYLAVSKLAQWAAPRHVERNLLTISDQAYIQPEPLGVVLIIGAWNYPWALTLQPLVGAIAAGNAAVLKPSELSEYSASLLKALLPRYLDQELYPVVCGGVSETQELLRQRFDHVFYTGNSTVGKLVMEAAARHLTPVTLELGGKSPCYIDKDVDLRVACRRITWGKFVNCGQTCIAPDYILCEPSIQNRVVEGIRQTLLEFYGPDPKSSPDYGRIINQRHFNRVMTLLEGYTATVGGQSDASQRYIAPTVVKDVPPQARLMQEEIFGPLLPIVTVSDIDDAIHFLNEREKPLALYVFSSNKKVIKRMLAETTSGGVTVNDVIMHYTLNSLPFGGVGQSGTGRYHGKHTFDQFSHHRACLVKSLGMEEVNVVRYPPQNRQKARRVRLAMRTPLVDFSRKTYIWAVAATVFAFGLLVTLTAILLIAGGFNCTCWRLWQIWR
;
A
#
# COMPACT_ATOMS: atom_id res chain seq x y z
N ARG A 1 -32.79 -0.77 1.31
CA ARG A 1 -31.31 -0.77 1.36
C ARG A 1 -30.76 0.50 0.72
N ASP A 2 -31.43 1.02 -0.31
CA ASP A 2 -31.25 2.35 -0.94
C ASP A 2 -31.14 3.49 0.10
N HIS A 3 -31.89 3.37 1.19
CA HIS A 3 -31.92 4.32 2.28
C HIS A 3 -30.59 4.43 3.08
N ILE A 4 -29.72 3.41 3.09
CA ILE A 4 -28.48 3.44 3.88
C ILE A 4 -27.42 4.33 3.22
N SER A 5 -27.24 4.22 1.90
CA SER A 5 -26.31 5.08 1.16
C SER A 5 -26.77 6.55 1.21
N SER A 6 -28.09 6.80 1.07
CA SER A 6 -28.65 8.15 1.20
C SER A 6 -28.39 8.74 2.59
N LYS A 7 -28.64 7.98 3.66
CA LYS A 7 -28.38 8.42 5.05
C LYS A 7 -26.91 8.77 5.29
N ALA A 8 -25.98 7.92 4.83
CA ALA A 8 -24.55 8.20 4.95
C ALA A 8 -24.15 9.47 4.17
N ARG A 9 -24.75 9.69 3.00
CA ARG A 9 -24.55 10.90 2.20
C ARG A 9 -25.11 12.15 2.88
N GLU A 10 -26.32 12.08 3.44
CA GLU A 10 -26.94 13.17 4.22
C GLU A 10 -26.07 13.54 5.43
N ALA A 11 -25.59 12.55 6.19
CA ALA A 11 -24.70 12.76 7.33
C ALA A 11 -23.34 13.37 6.92
N PHE A 12 -22.78 12.95 5.78
CA PHE A 12 -21.57 13.57 5.21
C PHE A 12 -21.81 15.04 4.83
N LEU A 13 -22.92 15.33 4.13
CA LEU A 13 -23.27 16.68 3.68
C LEU A 13 -23.56 17.64 4.84
N ALA A 14 -24.05 17.12 5.98
CA ALA A 14 -24.16 17.88 7.23
C ALA A 14 -22.79 18.35 7.78
N GLY A 15 -21.68 17.84 7.25
CA GLY A 15 -20.33 18.32 7.55
C GLY A 15 -19.73 17.82 8.87
N ARG A 16 -20.41 16.90 9.57
CA ARG A 16 -19.97 16.38 10.90
C ARG A 16 -18.59 15.75 10.86
N SER A 17 -18.21 15.13 9.74
CA SER A 17 -16.89 14.50 9.55
C SER A 17 -15.77 15.46 9.14
N ARG A 18 -16.05 16.74 8.89
CA ARG A 18 -15.05 17.72 8.44
C ARG A 18 -14.01 18.06 9.53
N PRO A 19 -14.39 18.38 10.79
CA PRO A 19 -13.44 18.73 11.84
C PRO A 19 -12.47 17.59 12.15
N LEU A 20 -11.19 17.90 12.35
CA LEU A 20 -10.17 16.88 12.64
C LEU A 20 -10.42 16.21 14.00
N GLU A 21 -10.94 16.97 14.96
CA GLU A 21 -11.28 16.52 16.31
C GLU A 21 -12.31 15.39 16.27
N PHE A 22 -13.35 15.54 15.44
CA PHE A 22 -14.35 14.50 15.23
C PHE A 22 -13.74 13.22 14.67
N ARG A 23 -12.87 13.36 13.65
CA ARG A 23 -12.18 12.21 13.04
C ARG A 23 -11.31 11.47 14.07
N VAL A 24 -10.54 12.21 14.88
CA VAL A 24 -9.74 11.65 15.98
C VAL A 24 -10.62 10.91 16.99
N GLN A 25 -11.77 11.47 17.36
CA GLN A 25 -12.71 10.85 18.28
C GLN A 25 -13.21 9.50 17.73
N GLN A 26 -13.64 9.46 16.46
CA GLN A 26 -14.09 8.22 15.82
C GLN A 26 -12.98 7.17 15.76
N LEU A 27 -11.74 7.56 15.40
CA LEU A 27 -10.58 6.66 15.39
C LEU A 27 -10.25 6.08 16.77
N LYS A 28 -10.31 6.90 17.83
CA LYS A 28 -10.12 6.44 19.21
C LYS A 28 -11.27 5.52 19.66
N SER A 29 -12.51 5.80 19.26
CA SER A 29 -13.64 4.90 19.54
C SER A 29 -13.50 3.56 18.82
N LEU A 30 -13.02 3.53 17.57
CA LEU A 30 -12.74 2.29 16.86
C LEU A 30 -11.65 1.48 17.57
N GLN A 31 -10.57 2.14 18.02
CA GLN A 31 -9.53 1.49 18.82
C GLN A 31 -10.09 0.89 20.11
N ARG A 32 -10.94 1.63 20.85
CA ARG A 32 -11.62 1.12 22.04
C ARG A 32 -12.48 -0.09 21.74
N MET A 33 -13.25 -0.09 20.65
CA MET A 33 -14.05 -1.25 20.22
C MET A 33 -13.18 -2.50 20.08
N ILE A 34 -12.04 -2.39 19.41
CA ILE A 34 -11.12 -3.52 19.19
C ILE A 34 -10.53 -4.00 20.51
N THR A 35 -10.13 -3.09 21.40
CA THR A 35 -9.55 -3.43 22.71
C THR A 35 -10.59 -4.07 23.64
N ASP A 36 -11.76 -3.45 23.80
CA ASP A 36 -12.82 -3.91 24.71
C ASP A 36 -13.41 -5.26 24.29
N ARG A 37 -13.43 -5.54 22.98
CA ARG A 37 -14.11 -6.70 22.38
C ARG A 37 -13.14 -7.74 21.82
N GLN A 38 -11.87 -7.70 22.22
CA GLN A 38 -10.83 -8.58 21.69
C GLN A 38 -11.20 -10.07 21.82
N GLY A 39 -11.77 -10.49 22.95
CA GLY A 39 -12.20 -11.88 23.17
C GLY A 39 -13.36 -12.32 22.27
N GLU A 40 -14.36 -11.45 22.05
CA GLU A 40 -15.47 -11.71 21.13
C GLU A 40 -14.98 -11.79 19.68
N ILE A 41 -14.08 -10.88 19.27
CA ILE A 41 -13.45 -10.87 17.94
C ILE A 41 -12.64 -12.16 17.70
N ALA A 42 -11.83 -12.57 18.68
CA ALA A 42 -11.05 -13.81 18.61
C ALA A 42 -11.94 -15.05 18.49
N THR A 43 -13.10 -15.04 19.17
CA THR A 43 -14.08 -16.12 19.10
C THR A 43 -14.71 -16.20 17.70
N ALA A 44 -15.14 -15.07 17.14
CA ALA A 44 -15.69 -15.01 15.78
C ALA A 44 -14.66 -15.49 14.73
N LEU A 45 -13.40 -15.07 14.84
CA LEU A 45 -12.31 -15.53 13.98
C LEU A 45 -12.06 -17.04 14.11
N LYS A 46 -12.18 -17.59 15.32
CA LYS A 46 -12.02 -19.04 15.54
C LYS A 46 -13.15 -19.81 14.86
N GLN A 47 -14.38 -19.29 14.90
CA GLN A 47 -15.52 -19.92 14.23
C GLN A 47 -15.42 -19.84 12.70
N ASP A 48 -15.00 -18.70 12.15
CA ASP A 48 -14.89 -18.50 10.70
C ASP A 48 -13.70 -19.25 10.09
N ILE A 49 -12.49 -19.09 10.65
CA ILE A 49 -11.23 -19.53 10.02
C ILE A 49 -10.33 -20.36 10.96
N SER A 50 -10.83 -20.77 12.12
CA SER A 50 -10.08 -21.54 13.12
C SER A 50 -8.79 -20.86 13.60
N ARG A 51 -8.82 -19.52 13.77
CA ARG A 51 -7.70 -18.74 14.29
C ARG A 51 -8.09 -17.80 15.42
N VAL A 52 -7.11 -17.47 16.26
CA VAL A 52 -7.32 -16.64 17.47
C VAL A 52 -6.66 -15.26 17.35
N ILE A 53 -5.60 -15.13 16.53
CA ILE A 53 -4.75 -13.93 16.55
C ILE A 53 -5.31 -12.84 15.62
N PHE A 54 -5.74 -11.73 16.23
CA PHE A 54 -5.95 -10.44 15.58
C PHE A 54 -4.95 -9.43 16.16
N ASN A 55 -4.03 -8.90 15.35
CA ASN A 55 -3.06 -7.90 15.83
C ASN A 55 -3.03 -6.68 14.89
N HIS A 56 -3.80 -5.63 15.21
CA HIS A 56 -3.93 -4.42 14.39
C HIS A 56 -3.90 -3.10 15.20
N THR A 57 -3.42 -3.14 16.45
CA THR A 57 -3.32 -1.95 17.31
C THR A 57 -2.45 -0.84 16.71
N VAL A 58 -1.48 -1.18 15.85
CA VAL A 58 -0.50 -0.24 15.30
C VAL A 58 -1.08 0.74 14.27
N VAL A 59 -2.03 0.33 13.43
CA VAL A 59 -2.53 1.17 12.31
C VAL A 59 -3.33 2.38 12.82
N HIS A 60 -4.08 2.20 13.90
CA HIS A 60 -4.92 3.24 14.51
C HIS A 60 -4.09 4.39 15.11
N TYR A 61 -3.00 4.04 15.80
CA TYR A 61 -2.13 5.00 16.46
C TYR A 61 -1.47 5.97 15.47
N LEU A 62 -1.01 5.46 14.32
CA LEU A 62 -0.35 6.30 13.32
C LEU A 62 -1.32 7.32 12.71
N ALA A 63 -2.54 6.89 12.37
CA ALA A 63 -3.56 7.79 11.84
C ALA A 63 -3.87 8.92 12.83
N VAL A 64 -4.08 8.61 14.11
CA VAL A 64 -4.36 9.62 15.13
C VAL A 64 -3.20 10.61 15.30
N SER A 65 -1.95 10.12 15.37
CA SER A 65 -0.78 10.96 15.63
C SER A 65 -0.36 11.84 14.44
N LYS A 66 -0.69 11.46 13.20
CA LYS A 66 -0.25 12.15 11.98
C LYS A 66 -1.37 12.88 11.24
N LEU A 67 -2.63 12.73 11.64
CA LEU A 67 -3.78 13.28 10.91
C LEU A 67 -3.68 14.79 10.65
N ALA A 68 -3.31 15.58 11.66
CA ALA A 68 -3.17 17.03 11.49
C ALA A 68 -2.13 17.39 10.42
N GLN A 69 -1.00 16.67 10.39
CA GLN A 69 0.02 16.83 9.35
C GLN A 69 -0.50 16.41 7.98
N TRP A 70 -1.27 15.32 7.89
CA TRP A 70 -1.77 14.80 6.62
C TRP A 70 -2.82 15.72 5.98
N ALA A 71 -3.67 16.34 6.80
CA ALA A 71 -4.75 17.23 6.38
C ALA A 71 -4.31 18.69 6.11
N ALA A 72 -3.11 19.08 6.55
CA ALA A 72 -2.58 20.41 6.31
C ALA A 72 -2.38 20.72 4.82
N PRO A 73 -2.53 22.00 4.39
CA PRO A 73 -2.16 22.44 3.05
C PRO A 73 -0.71 22.10 2.72
N ARG A 74 -0.47 21.63 1.49
CA ARG A 74 0.88 21.28 0.99
C ARG A 74 1.31 22.34 -0.02
N HIS A 75 2.21 23.24 0.36
CA HIS A 75 2.73 24.25 -0.56
C HIS A 75 3.52 23.60 -1.71
N VAL A 76 3.36 24.14 -2.91
CA VAL A 76 4.02 23.64 -4.13
C VAL A 76 5.01 24.64 -4.68
N GLU A 77 5.92 24.13 -5.52
CA GLU A 77 6.81 24.98 -6.30
C GLU A 77 6.00 25.90 -7.22
N ARG A 78 6.47 27.14 -7.36
CA ARG A 78 5.85 28.20 -8.17
C ARG A 78 6.77 28.51 -9.35
N ASN A 79 6.26 29.22 -10.35
CA ASN A 79 7.08 29.75 -11.45
C ASN A 79 7.08 31.29 -11.41
N LEU A 80 7.81 31.95 -12.32
CA LEU A 80 7.87 33.42 -12.34
C LEU A 80 6.51 34.09 -12.48
N LEU A 81 5.54 33.45 -13.16
CA LEU A 81 4.20 34.00 -13.34
C LEU A 81 3.34 33.89 -12.07
N THR A 82 3.73 33.03 -11.13
CA THR A 82 2.97 32.75 -9.90
C THR A 82 3.77 32.98 -8.63
N ILE A 83 4.96 33.61 -8.72
CA ILE A 83 5.90 33.76 -7.59
C ILE A 83 5.31 34.56 -6.41
N SER A 84 4.46 35.53 -6.70
CA SER A 84 3.75 36.36 -5.71
C SER A 84 2.45 35.73 -5.23
N ASP A 85 1.99 34.64 -5.86
CA ASP A 85 0.73 33.99 -5.54
C ASP A 85 0.92 32.93 -4.46
N GLN A 86 -0.17 32.55 -3.78
CA GLN A 86 -0.19 31.35 -2.96
C GLN A 86 -0.57 30.14 -3.82
N ALA A 87 0.30 29.13 -3.84
CA ALA A 87 0.04 27.86 -4.50
C ALA A 87 0.18 26.72 -3.51
N TYR A 88 -0.86 25.91 -3.37
CA TYR A 88 -0.87 24.77 -2.46
C TYR A 88 -1.87 23.69 -2.92
N ILE A 89 -1.70 22.48 -2.39
CA ILE A 89 -2.61 21.35 -2.54
C ILE A 89 -3.34 21.16 -1.23
N GLN A 90 -4.67 21.19 -1.24
CA GLN A 90 -5.54 20.94 -0.09
C GLN A 90 -6.17 19.55 -0.19
N PRO A 91 -5.86 18.61 0.73
CA PRO A 91 -6.63 17.38 0.86
C PRO A 91 -8.06 17.67 1.34
N GLU A 92 -9.05 17.09 0.67
CA GLU A 92 -10.47 17.16 1.06
C GLU A 92 -11.12 15.77 0.92
N PRO A 93 -12.12 15.41 1.76
CA PRO A 93 -12.80 14.12 1.65
C PRO A 93 -13.51 13.99 0.30
N LEU A 94 -13.55 12.77 -0.24
CA LEU A 94 -14.28 12.43 -1.47
C LEU A 94 -15.80 12.47 -1.26
N GLY A 95 -16.28 11.94 -0.13
CA GLY A 95 -17.71 11.84 0.17
C GLY A 95 -18.07 10.58 0.93
N VAL A 96 -18.83 9.69 0.28
CA VAL A 96 -19.22 8.38 0.79
C VAL A 96 -18.39 7.29 0.12
N VAL A 97 -17.62 6.56 0.92
CA VAL A 97 -16.80 5.43 0.47
C VAL A 97 -17.54 4.12 0.68
N LEU A 98 -17.56 3.23 -0.30
CA LEU A 98 -17.97 1.83 -0.10
C LEU A 98 -16.75 0.96 0.17
N ILE A 99 -16.74 0.21 1.27
CA ILE A 99 -15.67 -0.74 1.61
C ILE A 99 -16.23 -2.16 1.58
N ILE A 100 -15.81 -2.96 0.61
CA ILE A 100 -16.18 -4.37 0.48
C ILE A 100 -15.00 -5.22 0.96
N GLY A 101 -15.12 -5.79 2.15
CA GLY A 101 -14.08 -6.60 2.79
C GLY A 101 -14.08 -8.07 2.34
N ALA A 102 -12.92 -8.71 2.39
CA ALA A 102 -12.77 -10.14 2.12
C ALA A 102 -12.84 -10.99 3.41
N TRP A 103 -12.99 -12.30 3.27
CA TRP A 103 -13.22 -13.25 4.37
C TRP A 103 -11.96 -13.79 5.03
N ASN A 104 -10.81 -13.75 4.38
CA ASN A 104 -9.62 -14.44 4.88
C ASN A 104 -8.95 -13.72 6.06
N TYR A 105 -9.13 -12.40 6.15
CA TYR A 105 -8.79 -11.58 7.31
C TYR A 105 -9.91 -10.55 7.53
N PRO A 106 -11.10 -11.00 7.98
CA PRO A 106 -12.36 -10.26 7.80
C PRO A 106 -12.42 -8.94 8.57
N TRP A 107 -11.72 -8.87 9.69
CA TRP A 107 -11.57 -7.64 10.47
C TRP A 107 -10.54 -6.70 9.87
N ALA A 108 -9.37 -7.21 9.46
CA ALA A 108 -8.28 -6.39 8.93
C ALA A 108 -8.67 -5.70 7.62
N LEU A 109 -9.21 -6.49 6.68
CA LEU A 109 -9.52 -6.06 5.33
C LEU A 109 -10.80 -5.20 5.25
N THR A 110 -11.52 -5.07 6.36
CA THR A 110 -12.65 -4.15 6.49
C THR A 110 -12.26 -2.90 7.28
N LEU A 111 -11.55 -3.07 8.41
CA LEU A 111 -11.26 -1.95 9.31
C LEU A 111 -10.03 -1.12 8.91
N GLN A 112 -9.00 -1.70 8.29
CA GLN A 112 -7.83 -0.91 7.87
C GLN A 112 -8.19 0.12 6.78
N PRO A 113 -8.99 -0.20 5.74
CA PRO A 113 -9.49 0.83 4.83
C PRO A 113 -10.39 1.85 5.55
N LEU A 114 -11.25 1.39 6.49
CA LEU A 114 -12.12 2.28 7.26
C LEU A 114 -11.33 3.33 8.03
N VAL A 115 -10.23 2.95 8.69
CA VAL A 115 -9.35 3.88 9.42
C VAL A 115 -8.92 5.04 8.53
N GLY A 116 -8.51 4.77 7.29
CA GLY A 116 -8.11 5.83 6.37
C GLY A 116 -9.30 6.64 5.83
N ALA A 117 -10.45 6.01 5.60
CA ALA A 117 -11.66 6.71 5.16
C ALA A 117 -12.13 7.73 6.22
N ILE A 118 -12.15 7.32 7.50
CA ILE A 118 -12.43 8.20 8.65
C ILE A 118 -11.38 9.32 8.73
N ALA A 119 -10.10 8.98 8.64
CA ALA A 119 -9.02 9.96 8.69
C ALA A 119 -9.13 11.02 7.59
N ALA A 120 -9.47 10.61 6.36
CA ALA A 120 -9.70 11.51 5.24
C ALA A 120 -11.00 12.34 5.37
N GLY A 121 -11.90 11.98 6.29
CA GLY A 121 -13.12 12.73 6.62
C GLY A 121 -14.36 12.28 5.84
N ASN A 122 -14.33 11.08 5.30
CA ASN A 122 -15.44 10.51 4.53
C ASN A 122 -16.47 9.86 5.44
N ALA A 123 -17.71 9.75 4.95
CA ALA A 123 -18.59 8.68 5.40
C ALA A 123 -18.16 7.36 4.75
N ALA A 124 -18.46 6.21 5.37
CA ALA A 124 -18.11 4.92 4.80
C ALA A 124 -19.19 3.87 5.05
N VAL A 125 -19.66 3.21 4.00
CA VAL A 125 -20.54 2.05 4.10
C VAL A 125 -19.69 0.78 4.06
N LEU A 126 -19.82 -0.06 5.08
CA LEU A 126 -19.05 -1.30 5.18
C LEU A 126 -19.89 -2.49 4.70
N LYS A 127 -19.35 -3.29 3.79
CA LYS A 127 -19.90 -4.56 3.34
C LYS A 127 -18.91 -5.67 3.71
N PRO A 128 -19.03 -6.29 4.91
CA PRO A 128 -18.22 -7.45 5.27
C PRO A 128 -18.58 -8.66 4.39
N SER A 129 -17.63 -9.59 4.23
CA SER A 129 -17.86 -10.83 3.48
C SER A 129 -18.80 -11.77 4.21
N GLU A 130 -19.80 -12.30 3.49
CA GLU A 130 -20.75 -13.29 3.98
C GLU A 130 -20.10 -14.64 4.32
N LEU A 131 -18.91 -14.94 3.78
CA LEU A 131 -18.21 -16.19 4.07
C LEU A 131 -17.61 -16.22 5.49
N SER A 132 -17.41 -15.07 6.12
CA SER A 132 -17.00 -14.95 7.52
C SER A 132 -18.18 -14.46 8.35
N GLU A 133 -19.20 -15.30 8.44
CA GLU A 133 -20.52 -14.97 8.96
C GLU A 133 -20.47 -14.45 10.41
N TYR A 134 -19.66 -15.09 11.26
CA TYR A 134 -19.56 -14.71 12.67
C TYR A 134 -18.91 -13.34 12.82
N SER A 135 -17.83 -13.09 12.08
CA SER A 135 -17.18 -11.78 12.04
C SER A 135 -18.08 -10.69 11.47
N ALA A 136 -18.80 -10.97 10.39
CA ALA A 136 -19.72 -10.01 9.75
C ALA A 136 -20.87 -9.61 10.70
N SER A 137 -21.47 -10.59 11.37
CA SER A 137 -22.56 -10.38 12.32
C SER A 137 -22.09 -9.60 13.54
N LEU A 138 -20.94 -9.96 14.10
CA LEU A 138 -20.36 -9.26 15.24
C LEU A 138 -19.97 -7.81 14.88
N LEU A 139 -19.36 -7.59 13.71
CA LEU A 139 -19.01 -6.25 13.25
C LEU A 139 -20.27 -5.37 13.12
N LYS A 140 -21.35 -5.90 12.53
CA LYS A 140 -22.64 -5.19 12.42
C LYS A 140 -23.24 -4.83 13.79
N ALA A 141 -23.08 -5.70 14.79
CA ALA A 141 -23.59 -5.46 16.14
C ALA A 141 -22.74 -4.45 16.93
N LEU A 142 -21.42 -4.46 16.74
CA LEU A 142 -20.49 -3.64 17.52
C LEU A 142 -20.33 -2.23 16.96
N LEU A 143 -20.16 -2.07 15.65
CA LEU A 143 -19.76 -0.78 15.06
C LEU A 143 -20.70 0.38 15.44
N PRO A 144 -22.05 0.22 15.42
CA PRO A 144 -22.97 1.29 15.80
C PRO A 144 -22.90 1.72 17.28
N ARG A 145 -22.29 0.89 18.15
CA ARG A 145 -22.14 1.21 19.58
C ARG A 145 -20.92 2.11 19.87
N TYR A 146 -19.99 2.19 18.93
CA TYR A 146 -18.73 2.90 19.09
C TYR A 146 -18.57 4.07 18.11
N LEU A 147 -19.08 3.94 16.89
CA LEU A 147 -18.97 4.96 15.83
C LEU A 147 -20.31 5.65 15.55
N ASP A 148 -20.23 6.80 14.86
CA ASP A 148 -21.41 7.48 14.32
C ASP A 148 -22.18 6.55 13.36
N GLN A 149 -23.42 6.24 13.74
CA GLN A 149 -24.23 5.21 13.07
C GLN A 149 -24.70 5.62 11.68
N GLU A 150 -24.77 6.92 11.40
CA GLU A 150 -25.21 7.43 10.10
C GLU A 150 -24.02 7.54 9.14
N LEU A 151 -22.84 7.95 9.63
CA LEU A 151 -21.63 8.04 8.81
C LEU A 151 -20.98 6.69 8.50
N TYR A 152 -21.10 5.71 9.40
CA TYR A 152 -20.37 4.43 9.29
C TYR A 152 -21.27 3.18 9.38
N PRO A 153 -22.31 3.04 8.55
CA PRO A 153 -23.23 1.90 8.61
C PRO A 153 -22.62 0.60 8.05
N VAL A 154 -23.08 -0.54 8.56
CA VAL A 154 -22.70 -1.88 8.10
C VAL A 154 -23.86 -2.55 7.36
N VAL A 155 -23.60 -3.03 6.14
CA VAL A 155 -24.55 -3.75 5.29
C VAL A 155 -24.07 -5.19 5.11
N CYS A 156 -24.72 -6.15 5.79
CA CYS A 156 -24.47 -7.57 5.56
C CYS A 156 -25.35 -8.10 4.41
N GLY A 157 -24.83 -9.09 3.69
CA GLY A 157 -25.52 -9.76 2.59
C GLY A 157 -24.56 -10.46 1.64
N GLY A 158 -25.09 -11.22 0.70
CA GLY A 158 -24.33 -11.95 -0.30
C GLY A 158 -24.16 -11.17 -1.60
N VAL A 159 -24.15 -11.92 -2.71
CA VAL A 159 -23.98 -11.37 -4.07
C VAL A 159 -25.12 -10.42 -4.45
N SER A 160 -26.38 -10.79 -4.21
CA SER A 160 -27.55 -9.97 -4.56
C SER A 160 -27.54 -8.63 -3.83
N GLU A 161 -27.23 -8.62 -2.53
CA GLU A 161 -27.05 -7.39 -1.76
C GLU A 161 -25.91 -6.53 -2.27
N THR A 162 -24.79 -7.15 -2.62
CA THR A 162 -23.61 -6.43 -3.10
C THR A 162 -23.91 -5.78 -4.45
N GLN A 163 -24.63 -6.47 -5.34
CA GLN A 163 -25.07 -5.91 -6.63
C GLN A 163 -26.02 -4.73 -6.45
N GLU A 164 -26.99 -4.82 -5.54
CA GLU A 164 -27.88 -3.69 -5.25
C GLU A 164 -27.11 -2.51 -4.67
N LEU A 165 -26.19 -2.77 -3.74
CA LEU A 165 -25.36 -1.74 -3.15
C LEU A 165 -24.51 -1.04 -4.22
N LEU A 166 -23.90 -1.78 -5.14
CA LEU A 166 -23.08 -1.24 -6.24
C LEU A 166 -23.86 -0.41 -7.27
N ARG A 167 -25.20 -0.49 -7.32
CA ARG A 167 -26.03 0.41 -8.15
C ARG A 167 -26.08 1.83 -7.58
N GLN A 168 -25.87 1.97 -6.27
CA GLN A 168 -25.90 3.25 -5.58
C GLN A 168 -24.66 4.08 -5.90
N ARG A 169 -24.78 5.42 -5.77
CA ARG A 169 -23.66 6.34 -6.03
C ARG A 169 -22.73 6.47 -4.83
N PHE A 170 -21.48 6.09 -5.01
CA PHE A 170 -20.38 6.32 -4.08
C PHE A 170 -19.34 7.26 -4.67
N ASP A 171 -18.58 7.93 -3.82
CA ASP A 171 -17.49 8.82 -4.22
C ASP A 171 -16.15 8.07 -4.29
N HIS A 172 -16.09 6.85 -3.73
CA HIS A 172 -15.02 5.87 -3.94
C HIS A 172 -15.53 4.45 -3.63
N VAL A 173 -15.04 3.43 -4.34
CA VAL A 173 -15.26 2.01 -3.98
C VAL A 173 -13.92 1.33 -3.69
N PHE A 174 -13.77 0.80 -2.48
CA PHE A 174 -12.64 -0.03 -2.08
C PHE A 174 -13.10 -1.49 -2.02
N TYR A 175 -12.47 -2.35 -2.80
CA TYR A 175 -12.79 -3.78 -2.88
C TYR A 175 -11.54 -4.61 -2.64
N THR A 176 -11.65 -5.59 -1.74
CA THR A 176 -10.65 -6.66 -1.60
C THR A 176 -11.27 -8.00 -1.98
N GLY A 177 -10.61 -8.75 -2.86
CA GLY A 177 -11.07 -10.09 -3.24
C GLY A 177 -10.40 -10.63 -4.50
N ASN A 178 -11.18 -11.14 -5.45
CA ASN A 178 -10.65 -11.79 -6.66
C ASN A 178 -10.86 -10.94 -7.91
N SER A 179 -10.05 -11.19 -8.95
CA SER A 179 -10.06 -10.39 -10.18
C SER A 179 -11.36 -10.48 -10.97
N THR A 180 -12.05 -11.63 -10.96
CA THR A 180 -13.35 -11.79 -11.61
C THR A 180 -14.38 -10.82 -11.04
N VAL A 181 -14.49 -10.75 -9.72
CA VAL A 181 -15.43 -9.82 -9.05
C VAL A 181 -14.91 -8.39 -9.09
N GLY A 182 -13.59 -8.16 -9.03
CA GLY A 182 -12.99 -6.84 -9.20
C GLY A 182 -13.39 -6.16 -10.50
N LYS A 183 -13.47 -6.92 -11.61
CA LYS A 183 -13.98 -6.42 -12.90
C LYS A 183 -15.45 -5.98 -12.81
N LEU A 184 -16.30 -6.77 -12.14
CA LEU A 184 -17.72 -6.42 -11.94
C LEU A 184 -17.90 -5.17 -11.06
N VAL A 185 -17.07 -5.02 -10.02
CA VAL A 185 -17.05 -3.81 -9.18
C VAL A 185 -16.67 -2.59 -10.01
N MET A 186 -15.63 -2.69 -10.84
CA MET A 186 -15.19 -1.60 -11.72
C MET A 186 -16.24 -1.26 -12.78
N GLU A 187 -16.92 -2.25 -13.35
CA GLU A 187 -18.03 -2.06 -14.29
C GLU A 187 -19.19 -1.28 -13.65
N ALA A 188 -19.58 -1.63 -12.43
CA ALA A 188 -20.61 -0.91 -11.71
C ALA A 188 -20.18 0.53 -11.38
N ALA A 189 -18.93 0.71 -10.93
CA ALA A 189 -18.36 2.02 -10.62
C ALA A 189 -18.31 2.97 -11.85
N ALA A 190 -18.10 2.42 -13.05
CA ALA A 190 -18.07 3.19 -14.29
C ALA A 190 -19.38 3.94 -14.57
N ARG A 191 -20.53 3.43 -14.10
CA ARG A 191 -21.85 4.09 -14.26
C ARG A 191 -21.93 5.46 -13.60
N HIS A 192 -21.14 5.66 -12.54
CA HIS A 192 -21.12 6.91 -11.75
C HIS A 192 -19.78 7.65 -11.85
N LEU A 193 -18.87 7.18 -12.71
CA LEU A 193 -17.47 7.64 -12.77
C LEU A 193 -16.77 7.58 -11.41
N THR A 194 -17.13 6.58 -10.59
CA THR A 194 -16.58 6.43 -9.25
C THR A 194 -15.17 5.85 -9.31
N PRO A 195 -14.16 6.48 -8.70
CA PRO A 195 -12.83 5.88 -8.59
C PRO A 195 -12.86 4.62 -7.74
N VAL A 196 -11.99 3.65 -8.06
CA VAL A 196 -11.89 2.37 -7.38
C VAL A 196 -10.49 2.12 -6.82
N THR A 197 -10.44 1.42 -5.70
CA THR A 197 -9.24 0.71 -5.24
C THR A 197 -9.57 -0.77 -5.23
N LEU A 198 -8.82 -1.57 -5.99
CA LEU A 198 -9.02 -3.00 -6.13
C LEU A 198 -7.77 -3.71 -5.59
N GLU A 199 -7.91 -4.35 -4.43
CA GLU A 199 -6.90 -5.22 -3.82
C GLU A 199 -7.23 -6.67 -4.20
N LEU A 200 -6.57 -7.19 -5.23
CA LEU A 200 -6.88 -8.50 -5.81
C LEU A 200 -5.79 -9.52 -5.47
N GLY A 201 -5.96 -10.75 -5.96
CA GLY A 201 -5.01 -11.85 -5.75
C GLY A 201 -4.04 -12.04 -6.91
N GLY A 202 -3.49 -13.25 -6.98
CA GLY A 202 -2.55 -13.68 -8.00
C GLY A 202 -1.58 -14.70 -7.44
N LYS A 203 -0.80 -15.34 -8.31
CA LYS A 203 0.19 -16.33 -7.87
C LYS A 203 1.49 -15.62 -7.49
N SER A 204 1.65 -15.27 -6.22
CA SER A 204 2.86 -14.59 -5.72
C SER A 204 4.08 -15.53 -5.75
N PRO A 205 5.05 -15.34 -6.66
CA PRO A 205 6.23 -16.19 -6.78
C PRO A 205 7.20 -16.06 -5.61
N CYS A 206 7.94 -17.14 -5.35
CA CYS A 206 9.08 -17.15 -4.45
C CYS A 206 10.31 -17.77 -5.13
N TYR A 207 11.23 -16.93 -5.59
CA TYR A 207 12.50 -17.38 -6.16
C TYR A 207 13.52 -17.65 -5.05
N ILE A 208 14.18 -18.81 -5.10
CA ILE A 208 15.26 -19.19 -4.20
C ILE A 208 16.53 -19.41 -5.03
N ASP A 209 17.51 -18.54 -4.83
CA ASP A 209 18.85 -18.67 -5.38
C ASP A 209 19.63 -19.80 -4.69
N LYS A 210 20.62 -20.39 -5.35
CA LYS A 210 21.44 -21.47 -4.79
C LYS A 210 22.34 -21.03 -3.66
N ASP A 211 22.77 -19.77 -3.68
CA ASP A 211 23.74 -19.20 -2.71
C ASP A 211 23.01 -18.47 -1.56
N VAL A 212 22.17 -19.21 -0.83
CA VAL A 212 21.42 -18.71 0.32
C VAL A 212 21.43 -19.72 1.47
N ASP A 213 21.26 -19.22 2.71
CA ASP A 213 20.93 -20.07 3.85
C ASP A 213 19.52 -20.66 3.65
N LEU A 214 19.48 -21.87 3.07
CA LEU A 214 18.24 -22.57 2.78
C LEU A 214 17.43 -22.88 4.04
N ARG A 215 18.06 -23.06 5.22
CA ARG A 215 17.33 -23.32 6.45
C ARG A 215 16.51 -22.10 6.83
N VAL A 216 17.12 -20.91 6.81
CA VAL A 216 16.43 -19.64 7.09
C VAL A 216 15.36 -19.35 6.02
N ALA A 217 15.70 -19.53 4.75
CA ALA A 217 14.76 -19.32 3.65
C ALA A 217 13.51 -20.22 3.77
N CYS A 218 13.71 -21.53 3.91
CA CYS A 218 12.61 -22.49 4.05
C CYS A 218 11.76 -22.19 5.28
N ARG A 219 12.38 -21.78 6.40
CA ARG A 219 11.65 -21.43 7.61
C ARG A 219 10.68 -20.26 7.41
N ARG A 220 11.17 -19.18 6.80
CA ARG A 220 10.37 -17.98 6.47
C ARG A 220 9.26 -18.29 5.47
N ILE A 221 9.59 -19.03 4.41
CA ILE A 221 8.62 -19.44 3.39
C ILE A 221 7.52 -20.32 3.98
N THR A 222 7.88 -21.29 4.83
CA THR A 222 6.91 -22.18 5.50
C THR A 222 5.95 -21.38 6.37
N TRP A 223 6.46 -20.44 7.17
CA TRP A 223 5.61 -19.55 7.96
C TRP A 223 4.62 -18.77 7.07
N GLY A 224 5.11 -18.10 6.04
CA GLY A 224 4.25 -17.29 5.16
C GLY A 224 3.31 -18.11 4.29
N LYS A 225 3.66 -19.35 3.92
CA LYS A 225 2.79 -20.23 3.14
C LYS A 225 1.64 -20.76 3.97
N PHE A 226 1.92 -21.24 5.18
CA PHE A 226 0.96 -22.01 5.95
C PHE A 226 0.24 -21.19 7.02
N VAL A 227 0.65 -19.93 7.26
CA VAL A 227 -0.18 -18.97 7.99
C VAL A 227 -1.56 -18.88 7.31
N ASN A 228 -2.61 -18.94 8.12
CA ASN A 228 -3.99 -18.94 7.62
C ASN A 228 -4.34 -20.10 6.67
N CYS A 229 -3.62 -21.23 6.76
CA CYS A 229 -3.79 -22.35 5.82
C CYS A 229 -3.54 -21.92 4.35
N GLY A 230 -2.65 -20.95 4.13
CA GLY A 230 -2.35 -20.40 2.80
C GLY A 230 -3.44 -19.54 2.16
N GLN A 231 -4.50 -19.22 2.91
CA GLN A 231 -5.60 -18.35 2.46
C GLN A 231 -5.20 -16.87 2.62
N THR A 232 -4.15 -16.45 1.89
CA THR A 232 -3.54 -15.12 2.02
C THR A 232 -3.08 -14.66 0.64
N CYS A 233 -3.53 -13.49 0.16
CA CYS A 233 -3.23 -12.98 -1.18
C CYS A 233 -1.72 -12.79 -1.45
N ILE A 234 -0.96 -12.55 -0.36
CA ILE A 234 0.50 -12.40 -0.38
C ILE A 234 1.23 -13.62 0.18
N ALA A 235 0.58 -14.77 0.38
CA ALA A 235 1.32 -15.99 0.65
C ALA A 235 2.23 -16.33 -0.55
N PRO A 236 3.44 -16.88 -0.33
CA PRO A 236 4.20 -17.48 -1.44
C PRO A 236 3.34 -18.57 -2.07
N ASP A 237 2.89 -18.37 -3.30
CA ASP A 237 1.97 -19.29 -3.95
C ASP A 237 2.73 -20.52 -4.44
N TYR A 238 3.91 -20.32 -5.04
CA TYR A 238 4.82 -21.35 -5.55
C TYR A 238 6.29 -20.94 -5.38
N ILE A 239 7.19 -21.93 -5.45
CA ILE A 239 8.65 -21.74 -5.44
C ILE A 239 9.22 -21.92 -6.84
N LEU A 240 10.18 -21.06 -7.21
CA LEU A 240 11.11 -21.23 -8.32
C LEU A 240 12.51 -21.47 -7.76
N CYS A 241 13.18 -22.53 -8.18
CA CYS A 241 14.58 -22.79 -7.81
C CYS A 241 15.32 -23.65 -8.83
N GLU A 242 16.65 -23.67 -8.76
CA GLU A 242 17.43 -24.63 -9.56
C GLU A 242 17.16 -26.08 -9.11
N PRO A 243 17.16 -27.06 -10.04
CA PRO A 243 16.99 -28.49 -9.71
C PRO A 243 17.95 -28.98 -8.61
N SER A 244 19.16 -28.41 -8.58
CA SER A 244 20.24 -28.76 -7.65
C SER A 244 19.88 -28.56 -6.17
N ILE A 245 18.95 -27.64 -5.86
CA ILE A 245 18.55 -27.32 -4.47
C ILE A 245 17.15 -27.80 -4.11
N GLN A 246 16.36 -28.30 -5.06
CA GLN A 246 14.95 -28.63 -4.87
C GLN A 246 14.71 -29.61 -3.70
N ASN A 247 15.44 -30.73 -3.63
CA ASN A 247 15.29 -31.71 -2.55
C ASN A 247 15.67 -31.13 -1.17
N ARG A 248 16.67 -30.24 -1.12
CA ARG A 248 17.07 -29.56 0.13
C ARG A 248 16.00 -28.56 0.60
N VAL A 249 15.33 -27.90 -0.35
CA VAL A 249 14.18 -27.02 -0.06
C VAL A 249 13.02 -27.82 0.53
N VAL A 250 12.66 -28.96 -0.10
CA VAL A 250 11.61 -29.86 0.41
C VAL A 250 11.92 -30.30 1.84
N GLU A 251 13.15 -30.72 2.12
CA GLU A 251 13.54 -31.17 3.46
C GLU A 251 13.52 -30.02 4.48
N GLY A 252 14.01 -28.84 4.11
CA GLY A 252 13.95 -27.65 4.98
C GLY A 252 12.52 -27.26 5.35
N ILE A 253 11.58 -27.37 4.41
CA ILE A 253 10.15 -27.14 4.66
C ILE A 253 9.58 -28.24 5.57
N ARG A 254 9.88 -29.52 5.30
CA ARG A 254 9.44 -30.66 6.13
C ARG A 254 9.84 -30.50 7.60
N GLN A 255 11.11 -30.17 7.85
CA GLN A 255 11.62 -29.95 9.20
C GLN A 255 10.95 -28.76 9.89
N THR A 256 10.73 -27.67 9.14
CA THR A 256 10.04 -26.50 9.68
C THR A 256 8.58 -26.81 10.02
N LEU A 257 7.88 -27.60 9.19
CA LEU A 257 6.49 -28.00 9.46
C LEU A 257 6.37 -28.83 10.73
N LEU A 258 7.30 -29.77 10.95
CA LEU A 258 7.37 -30.55 12.19
C LEU A 258 7.60 -29.64 13.40
N GLU A 259 8.45 -28.63 13.28
CA GLU A 259 8.68 -27.66 14.35
C GLU A 259 7.45 -26.79 14.66
N PHE A 260 6.75 -26.31 13.63
CA PHE A 260 5.64 -25.38 13.80
C PHE A 260 4.35 -26.05 14.23
N TYR A 261 4.07 -27.25 13.72
CA TYR A 261 2.76 -27.89 13.89
C TYR A 261 2.84 -29.28 14.52
N GLY A 262 4.04 -29.74 14.87
CA GLY A 262 4.25 -31.09 15.39
C GLY A 262 4.06 -32.18 14.33
N PRO A 263 4.06 -33.45 14.75
CA PRO A 263 3.94 -34.59 13.84
C PRO A 263 2.53 -34.74 13.24
N ASP A 264 1.51 -34.17 13.89
CA ASP A 264 0.13 -34.14 13.39
C ASP A 264 -0.40 -32.70 13.29
N PRO A 265 -0.21 -32.03 12.14
CA PRO A 265 -0.74 -30.68 11.91
C PRO A 265 -2.26 -30.57 12.04
N LYS A 266 -3.01 -31.68 11.96
CA LYS A 266 -4.46 -31.67 12.13
C LYS A 266 -4.84 -31.30 13.56
N SER A 267 -4.09 -31.79 14.54
CA SER A 267 -4.30 -31.49 15.97
C SER A 267 -3.72 -30.14 16.42
N SER A 268 -2.87 -29.51 15.61
CA SER A 268 -2.20 -28.26 16.00
C SER A 268 -3.20 -27.11 16.19
N PRO A 269 -3.15 -26.39 17.33
CA PRO A 269 -4.02 -25.24 17.57
C PRO A 269 -3.66 -24.03 16.69
N ASP A 270 -2.46 -24.02 16.11
CA ASP A 270 -1.93 -22.93 15.29
C ASP A 270 -2.19 -23.12 13.79
N TYR A 271 -2.75 -24.27 13.39
CA TYR A 271 -3.06 -24.57 12.00
C TYR A 271 -4.53 -24.33 11.68
N GLY A 272 -4.79 -23.49 10.67
CA GLY A 272 -6.13 -23.08 10.28
C GLY A 272 -6.95 -24.18 9.57
N ARG A 273 -8.15 -23.81 9.12
CA ARG A 273 -9.02 -24.65 8.28
C ARG A 273 -9.43 -23.90 7.02
N ILE A 274 -9.78 -24.64 5.98
CA ILE A 274 -10.35 -24.03 4.77
C ILE A 274 -11.73 -23.46 5.11
N ILE A 275 -12.00 -22.24 4.64
CA ILE A 275 -13.17 -21.45 5.02
C ILE A 275 -14.50 -22.21 4.87
N ASN A 276 -14.68 -22.95 3.77
CA ASN A 276 -15.91 -23.69 3.49
C ASN A 276 -15.65 -24.89 2.56
N GLN A 277 -16.70 -25.70 2.35
CA GLN A 277 -16.60 -26.90 1.52
C GLN A 277 -16.27 -26.60 0.05
N ARG A 278 -16.77 -25.50 -0.50
CA ARG A 278 -16.49 -25.09 -1.89
C ARG A 278 -15.00 -24.84 -2.09
N HIS A 279 -14.37 -24.09 -1.19
CA HIS A 279 -12.93 -23.83 -1.26
C HIS A 279 -12.11 -25.09 -0.97
N PHE A 280 -12.57 -25.96 -0.05
CA PHE A 280 -11.92 -27.25 0.21
C PHE A 280 -11.88 -28.10 -1.05
N ASN A 281 -13.03 -28.30 -1.70
CA ASN A 281 -13.13 -29.09 -2.93
C ASN A 281 -12.24 -28.51 -4.03
N ARG A 282 -12.30 -27.19 -4.25
CA ARG A 282 -11.45 -26.51 -5.25
C ARG A 282 -9.96 -26.79 -5.02
N VAL A 283 -9.48 -26.63 -3.78
CA VAL A 283 -8.05 -26.85 -3.46
C VAL A 283 -7.67 -28.31 -3.65
N MET A 284 -8.49 -29.26 -3.20
CA MET A 284 -8.24 -30.69 -3.41
C MET A 284 -8.19 -31.04 -4.90
N THR A 285 -9.07 -30.44 -5.71
CA THR A 285 -9.09 -30.61 -7.15
C THR A 285 -7.85 -30.05 -7.87
N LEU A 286 -7.10 -29.11 -7.26
CA LEU A 286 -5.79 -28.70 -7.76
C LEU A 286 -4.69 -29.75 -7.52
N LEU A 287 -4.85 -30.59 -6.48
CA LEU A 287 -3.90 -31.64 -6.12
C LEU A 287 -4.12 -32.94 -6.91
N GLU A 288 -5.30 -33.14 -7.49
CA GLU A 288 -5.63 -34.30 -8.33
C GLU A 288 -4.60 -34.50 -9.45
N GLY A 289 -4.06 -35.73 -9.55
CA GLY A 289 -3.05 -36.08 -10.56
C GLY A 289 -1.60 -35.76 -10.17
N TYR A 290 -1.36 -35.21 -8.97
CA TYR A 290 -0.02 -34.91 -8.47
C TYR A 290 0.28 -35.65 -7.16
N THR A 291 1.51 -36.13 -7.01
CA THR A 291 1.94 -36.83 -5.80
C THR A 291 2.53 -35.85 -4.80
N ALA A 292 1.93 -35.76 -3.62
CA ALA A 292 2.48 -34.98 -2.51
C ALA A 292 3.82 -35.57 -2.05
N THR A 293 4.85 -34.72 -1.95
CA THR A 293 6.17 -35.08 -1.41
C THR A 293 6.24 -34.91 0.11
N VAL A 294 5.43 -33.99 0.62
CA VAL A 294 5.16 -33.76 2.05
C VAL A 294 3.65 -33.53 2.17
N GLY A 295 3.02 -34.07 3.20
CA GLY A 295 1.58 -33.89 3.45
C GLY A 295 0.69 -34.70 2.49
N GLY A 296 -0.36 -34.06 1.97
CA GLY A 296 -1.36 -34.67 1.10
C GLY A 296 -2.57 -35.27 1.81
N GLN A 297 -2.54 -35.39 3.14
CA GLN A 297 -3.70 -35.83 3.92
C GLN A 297 -4.78 -34.74 3.94
N SER A 298 -6.05 -35.15 3.96
CA SER A 298 -7.18 -34.24 4.09
C SER A 298 -8.33 -34.86 4.88
N ASP A 299 -9.20 -34.02 5.40
CA ASP A 299 -10.46 -34.40 6.04
C ASP A 299 -11.53 -33.37 5.68
N ALA A 300 -12.45 -33.76 4.81
CA ALA A 300 -13.54 -32.90 4.33
C ALA A 300 -14.47 -32.46 5.47
N SER A 301 -14.74 -33.33 6.45
CA SER A 301 -15.66 -33.02 7.56
C SER A 301 -15.16 -31.86 8.42
N GLN A 302 -13.84 -31.73 8.53
CA GLN A 302 -13.18 -30.64 9.26
C GLN A 302 -12.65 -29.54 8.35
N ARG A 303 -12.83 -29.64 7.03
CA ARG A 303 -12.21 -28.76 6.03
C ARG A 303 -10.69 -28.64 6.21
N TYR A 304 -10.06 -29.74 6.58
CA TYR A 304 -8.63 -29.81 6.85
C TYR A 304 -7.88 -30.32 5.62
N ILE A 305 -6.86 -29.59 5.20
CA ILE A 305 -5.89 -30.04 4.20
C ILE A 305 -4.52 -29.88 4.87
N ALA A 306 -3.72 -30.96 4.92
CA ALA A 306 -2.39 -30.93 5.52
C ALA A 306 -1.47 -29.95 4.77
N PRO A 307 -0.47 -29.35 5.44
CA PRO A 307 0.61 -28.63 4.76
C PRO A 307 1.25 -29.51 3.69
N THR A 308 1.06 -29.17 2.42
CA THR A 308 1.41 -30.05 1.30
C THR A 308 2.45 -29.40 0.41
N VAL A 309 3.51 -30.16 0.09
CA VAL A 309 4.56 -29.74 -0.86
C VAL A 309 4.55 -30.70 -2.05
N VAL A 310 4.56 -30.16 -3.25
CA VAL A 310 4.63 -30.93 -4.50
C VAL A 310 5.88 -30.50 -5.25
N LYS A 311 6.81 -31.42 -5.48
CA LYS A 311 8.02 -31.17 -6.26
C LYS A 311 7.82 -31.54 -7.74
N ASP A 312 8.79 -31.15 -8.57
CA ASP A 312 8.84 -31.48 -10.01
C ASP A 312 7.56 -31.07 -10.76
N VAL A 313 6.99 -29.92 -10.37
CA VAL A 313 5.72 -29.44 -10.93
C VAL A 313 5.98 -28.82 -12.30
N PRO A 314 5.32 -29.29 -13.37
CA PRO A 314 5.46 -28.66 -14.68
C PRO A 314 4.78 -27.28 -14.71
N PRO A 315 5.31 -26.29 -15.44
CA PRO A 315 4.73 -24.95 -15.55
C PRO A 315 3.25 -24.90 -15.98
N GLN A 316 2.83 -25.88 -16.78
CA GLN A 316 1.48 -26.01 -17.33
C GLN A 316 0.54 -26.81 -16.40
N ALA A 317 1.03 -27.28 -15.24
CA ALA A 317 0.22 -27.98 -14.25
C ALA A 317 -1.01 -27.16 -13.86
N ARG A 318 -2.12 -27.85 -13.57
CA ARG A 318 -3.38 -27.22 -13.14
C ARG A 318 -3.19 -26.35 -11.90
N LEU A 319 -2.44 -26.84 -10.91
CA LEU A 319 -2.09 -26.09 -9.70
C LEU A 319 -1.21 -24.84 -9.97
N MET A 320 -0.68 -24.70 -11.19
CA MET A 320 0.04 -23.50 -11.65
C MET A 320 -0.83 -22.55 -12.50
N GLN A 321 -2.10 -22.88 -12.80
CA GLN A 321 -2.97 -22.05 -13.64
C GLN A 321 -3.85 -21.05 -12.86
N GLU A 322 -4.17 -21.35 -11.60
CA GLU A 322 -4.96 -20.46 -10.74
C GLU A 322 -4.27 -20.20 -9.40
N GLU A 323 -4.71 -19.15 -8.69
CA GLU A 323 -4.28 -18.87 -7.32
C GLU A 323 -4.67 -20.02 -6.38
N ILE A 324 -3.71 -20.56 -5.64
CA ILE A 324 -3.94 -21.75 -4.83
C ILE A 324 -4.83 -21.42 -3.65
N PHE A 325 -4.54 -20.32 -2.95
CA PHE A 325 -5.29 -19.85 -1.78
C PHE A 325 -5.62 -20.97 -0.77
N GLY A 326 -4.60 -21.76 -0.46
CA GLY A 326 -4.67 -23.01 0.28
C GLY A 326 -3.28 -23.56 0.57
N PRO A 327 -3.17 -24.65 1.35
CA PRO A 327 -1.89 -25.13 1.89
C PRO A 327 -1.17 -26.09 0.91
N LEU A 328 -1.18 -25.77 -0.39
CA LEU A 328 -0.41 -26.51 -1.40
C LEU A 328 0.75 -25.63 -1.88
N LEU A 329 1.98 -26.10 -1.73
CA LEU A 329 3.19 -25.38 -2.13
C LEU A 329 3.93 -26.15 -3.24
N PRO A 330 3.68 -25.80 -4.50
CA PRO A 330 4.42 -26.37 -5.61
C PRO A 330 5.82 -25.78 -5.75
N ILE A 331 6.73 -26.62 -6.22
CA ILE A 331 8.09 -26.25 -6.58
C ILE A 331 8.28 -26.52 -8.07
N VAL A 332 8.47 -25.45 -8.82
CA VAL A 332 8.80 -25.48 -10.25
C VAL A 332 10.30 -25.22 -10.38
N THR A 333 11.00 -26.05 -11.12
CA THR A 333 12.43 -25.85 -11.35
C THR A 333 12.67 -24.92 -12.53
N VAL A 334 13.69 -24.08 -12.40
CA VAL A 334 14.20 -23.18 -13.45
C VAL A 334 15.69 -23.42 -13.60
N SER A 335 16.19 -23.28 -14.81
CA SER A 335 17.61 -23.51 -15.12
C SER A 335 18.51 -22.46 -14.47
N ASP A 336 18.09 -21.20 -14.48
CA ASP A 336 18.81 -20.08 -13.92
C ASP A 336 17.88 -18.88 -13.61
N ILE A 337 18.49 -17.73 -13.38
CA ILE A 337 17.80 -16.47 -13.10
C ILE A 337 17.05 -15.92 -14.34
N ASP A 338 17.58 -16.12 -15.55
CA ASP A 338 16.99 -15.60 -16.78
C ASP A 338 15.70 -16.35 -17.10
N ASP A 339 15.73 -17.68 -16.95
CA ASP A 339 14.57 -18.55 -17.04
C ASP A 339 13.52 -18.20 -15.98
N ALA A 340 13.95 -17.90 -14.74
CA ALA A 340 13.05 -17.42 -13.70
C ALA A 340 12.36 -16.10 -14.08
N ILE A 341 13.11 -15.09 -14.55
CA ILE A 341 12.55 -13.80 -14.99
C ILE A 341 11.56 -13.99 -16.13
N HIS A 342 11.92 -14.82 -17.11
CA HIS A 342 11.07 -15.12 -18.25
C HIS A 342 9.76 -15.78 -17.79
N PHE A 343 9.84 -16.82 -16.96
CA PHE A 343 8.70 -17.50 -16.37
C PHE A 343 7.74 -16.54 -15.65
N LEU A 344 8.29 -15.57 -14.92
CA LEU A 344 7.49 -14.57 -14.19
C LEU A 344 6.79 -13.60 -15.14
N ASN A 345 7.48 -13.15 -16.18
CA ASN A 345 6.98 -12.13 -17.10
C ASN A 345 5.96 -12.66 -18.12
N GLU A 346 5.90 -13.98 -18.36
CA GLU A 346 4.85 -14.62 -19.17
C GLU A 346 3.49 -14.73 -18.46
N ARG A 347 3.43 -14.35 -17.18
CA ARG A 347 2.24 -14.49 -16.34
C ARG A 347 1.70 -13.14 -15.89
N GLU A 348 0.46 -13.18 -15.41
CA GLU A 348 -0.17 -12.01 -14.82
C GLU A 348 0.63 -11.48 -13.63
N LYS A 349 0.74 -10.15 -13.53
CA LYS A 349 1.51 -9.46 -12.50
C LYS A 349 0.95 -9.78 -11.11
N PRO A 350 1.75 -10.38 -10.21
CA PRO A 350 1.29 -10.81 -8.90
C PRO A 350 1.22 -9.65 -7.90
N LEU A 351 0.48 -9.86 -6.80
CA LEU A 351 0.43 -8.90 -5.70
C LEU A 351 1.78 -8.78 -4.98
N ALA A 352 2.48 -9.90 -4.77
CA ALA A 352 3.80 -9.92 -4.16
C ALA A 352 4.80 -10.76 -4.98
N LEU A 353 6.08 -10.38 -4.91
CA LEU A 353 7.22 -11.17 -5.37
C LEU A 353 8.20 -11.37 -4.20
N TYR A 354 8.71 -12.59 -4.05
CA TYR A 354 9.70 -12.93 -3.04
C TYR A 354 10.99 -13.43 -3.69
N VAL A 355 12.12 -12.93 -3.20
CA VAL A 355 13.46 -13.25 -3.72
C VAL A 355 14.38 -13.60 -2.57
N PHE A 356 14.83 -14.84 -2.49
CA PHE A 356 15.82 -15.30 -1.51
C PHE A 356 17.18 -15.44 -2.20
N SER A 357 18.11 -14.54 -1.88
CA SER A 357 19.47 -14.54 -2.43
C SER A 357 20.41 -13.69 -1.56
N SER A 358 21.67 -14.09 -1.49
CA SER A 358 22.76 -13.25 -0.95
C SER A 358 23.43 -12.42 -2.04
N ASN A 359 23.17 -12.72 -3.32
CA ASN A 359 23.78 -12.07 -4.46
C ASN A 359 23.02 -10.79 -4.85
N LYS A 360 23.65 -9.65 -4.61
CA LYS A 360 23.08 -8.32 -4.93
C LYS A 360 22.75 -8.15 -6.42
N LYS A 361 23.46 -8.83 -7.32
CA LYS A 361 23.17 -8.77 -8.77
C LYS A 361 21.86 -9.48 -9.06
N VAL A 362 21.65 -10.67 -8.49
CA VAL A 362 20.39 -11.43 -8.62
C VAL A 362 19.21 -10.61 -8.13
N ILE A 363 19.33 -10.02 -6.93
CA ILE A 363 18.29 -9.17 -6.35
C ILE A 363 17.98 -7.96 -7.25
N LYS A 364 19.02 -7.24 -7.69
CA LYS A 364 18.85 -6.06 -8.54
C LYS A 364 18.17 -6.41 -9.87
N ARG A 365 18.52 -7.54 -10.47
CA ARG A 365 17.92 -8.02 -11.73
C ARG A 365 16.46 -8.37 -11.54
N MET A 366 16.09 -9.15 -10.52
CA MET A 366 14.68 -9.44 -10.21
C MET A 366 13.85 -8.16 -10.08
N LEU A 367 14.35 -7.19 -9.32
CA LEU A 367 13.65 -5.92 -9.09
C LEU A 367 13.53 -5.06 -10.35
N ALA A 368 14.50 -5.11 -11.26
CA ALA A 368 14.54 -4.27 -12.45
C ALA A 368 13.78 -4.89 -13.64
N GLU A 369 13.72 -6.22 -13.70
CA GLU A 369 13.26 -6.95 -14.89
C GLU A 369 11.89 -7.61 -14.69
N THR A 370 11.25 -7.44 -13.53
CA THR A 370 9.90 -7.96 -13.25
C THR A 370 8.98 -6.87 -12.71
N THR A 371 7.69 -7.17 -12.55
CA THR A 371 6.70 -6.23 -11.97
C THR A 371 5.73 -6.96 -11.05
N SER A 372 5.56 -6.45 -9.84
CA SER A 372 4.58 -6.90 -8.84
C SER A 372 4.03 -5.71 -8.05
N GLY A 373 2.99 -5.93 -7.24
CA GLY A 373 2.48 -4.90 -6.32
C GLY A 373 3.51 -4.49 -5.26
N GLY A 374 4.10 -5.48 -4.60
CA GLY A 374 5.21 -5.32 -3.65
C GLY A 374 6.28 -6.40 -3.80
N VAL A 375 7.45 -6.16 -3.21
CA VAL A 375 8.56 -7.12 -3.18
C VAL A 375 9.11 -7.26 -1.76
N THR A 376 9.50 -8.46 -1.37
CA THR A 376 10.32 -8.67 -0.16
C THR A 376 11.51 -9.55 -0.51
N VAL A 377 12.70 -9.09 -0.16
CA VAL A 377 13.95 -9.82 -0.37
C VAL A 377 14.34 -10.50 0.94
N ASN A 378 14.65 -11.79 0.86
CA ASN A 378 15.04 -12.67 1.97
C ASN A 378 13.98 -12.84 3.07
N ASP A 379 12.74 -12.45 2.84
CA ASP A 379 11.60 -12.73 3.73
C ASP A 379 10.29 -12.75 2.93
N VAL A 380 9.19 -13.09 3.58
CA VAL A 380 7.84 -13.09 3.01
C VAL A 380 6.90 -12.24 3.85
N ILE A 381 5.82 -11.70 3.25
CA ILE A 381 4.74 -10.95 3.92
C ILE A 381 5.16 -9.60 4.54
N MET A 382 6.39 -9.46 5.05
CA MET A 382 6.81 -8.35 5.93
C MET A 382 6.60 -6.95 5.36
N HIS A 383 6.68 -6.75 4.04
CA HIS A 383 6.42 -5.44 3.43
C HIS A 383 5.02 -4.89 3.77
N TYR A 384 4.02 -5.76 4.00
CA TYR A 384 2.67 -5.39 4.44
C TYR A 384 2.64 -4.70 5.80
N THR A 385 3.65 -4.92 6.65
CA THR A 385 3.66 -4.40 8.02
C THR A 385 4.15 -2.96 8.13
N LEU A 386 4.77 -2.42 7.06
CA LEU A 386 5.33 -1.08 7.05
C LEU A 386 4.29 -0.06 6.57
N ASN A 387 3.74 0.72 7.50
CA ASN A 387 2.80 1.80 7.17
C ASN A 387 3.36 2.90 6.24
N SER A 388 4.67 2.95 6.04
CA SER A 388 5.34 3.87 5.11
C SER A 388 5.32 3.37 3.66
N LEU A 389 5.18 2.06 3.45
CA LEU A 389 5.06 1.47 2.12
C LEU A 389 3.58 1.52 1.68
N PRO A 390 3.30 1.89 0.41
CA PRO A 390 1.98 1.67 -0.15
C PRO A 390 1.80 0.17 -0.36
N PHE A 391 0.66 -0.36 0.05
CA PHE A 391 0.24 -1.71 -0.26
C PHE A 391 -0.86 -1.65 -1.33
N GLY A 392 -0.66 -2.36 -2.44
CA GLY A 392 -1.57 -2.38 -3.58
C GLY A 392 -1.03 -3.25 -4.71
N GLY A 393 -1.92 -3.71 -5.58
CA GLY A 393 -1.57 -4.50 -6.76
C GLY A 393 -1.25 -3.67 -8.01
N VAL A 394 -0.94 -4.38 -9.09
CA VAL A 394 -0.74 -3.80 -10.42
C VAL A 394 -1.23 -4.76 -11.50
N GLY A 395 -2.02 -4.27 -12.46
CA GLY A 395 -2.62 -5.12 -13.48
C GLY A 395 -3.69 -6.03 -12.87
N GLN A 396 -3.63 -7.34 -13.13
CA GLN A 396 -4.63 -8.31 -12.65
C GLN A 396 -4.66 -8.43 -11.11
N SER A 397 -3.56 -8.12 -10.42
CA SER A 397 -3.50 -8.10 -8.95
C SER A 397 -4.09 -6.86 -8.30
N GLY A 398 -4.45 -5.83 -9.08
CA GLY A 398 -5.14 -4.67 -8.54
C GLY A 398 -4.78 -3.34 -9.15
N THR A 399 -5.44 -2.30 -8.63
CA THR A 399 -5.17 -0.89 -8.92
C THR A 399 -5.52 -0.03 -7.72
N GLY A 400 -4.77 1.07 -7.52
CA GLY A 400 -4.80 1.84 -6.30
C GLY A 400 -3.89 1.25 -5.22
N ARG A 401 -3.86 1.90 -4.06
CA ARG A 401 -2.99 1.53 -2.93
C ARG A 401 -3.51 2.11 -1.63
N TYR A 402 -3.17 1.48 -0.52
CA TYR A 402 -3.50 1.96 0.82
C TYR A 402 -2.34 1.66 1.80
N HIS A 403 -2.66 1.75 3.10
CA HIS A 403 -1.80 1.77 4.30
C HIS A 403 -1.31 3.15 4.71
N GLY A 404 -1.37 3.44 6.00
CA GLY A 404 -0.91 4.69 6.61
C GLY A 404 -1.38 5.94 5.85
N LYS A 405 -0.43 6.78 5.46
CA LYS A 405 -0.69 8.01 4.70
C LYS A 405 -1.29 7.72 3.31
N HIS A 406 -0.94 6.59 2.70
CA HIS A 406 -1.44 6.23 1.38
C HIS A 406 -2.95 5.98 1.41
N THR A 407 -3.49 5.40 2.49
CA THR A 407 -4.97 5.30 2.65
C THR A 407 -5.63 6.67 2.75
N PHE A 408 -5.03 7.60 3.52
CA PHE A 408 -5.54 8.97 3.65
C PHE A 408 -5.56 9.68 2.29
N ASP A 409 -4.46 9.60 1.55
CA ASP A 409 -4.34 10.21 0.21
C ASP A 409 -5.31 9.55 -0.78
N GLN A 410 -5.45 8.22 -0.77
CA GLN A 410 -6.34 7.48 -1.67
C GLN A 410 -7.82 7.83 -1.47
N PHE A 411 -8.23 8.14 -0.23
CA PHE A 411 -9.60 8.57 0.09
C PHE A 411 -9.75 10.09 0.21
N SER A 412 -8.79 10.87 -0.30
CA SER A 412 -8.87 12.32 -0.37
C SER A 412 -8.75 12.79 -1.82
N HIS A 413 -9.49 13.83 -2.17
CA HIS A 413 -9.16 14.63 -3.35
C HIS A 413 -8.06 15.63 -2.98
N HIS A 414 -7.02 15.70 -3.80
CA HIS A 414 -5.92 16.65 -3.63
C HIS A 414 -6.16 17.90 -4.48
N ARG A 415 -6.95 18.84 -3.95
CA ARG A 415 -7.39 20.04 -4.67
C ARG A 415 -6.25 21.03 -4.86
N ALA A 416 -5.86 21.27 -6.11
CA ALA A 416 -4.91 22.32 -6.46
C ALA A 416 -5.54 23.71 -6.26
N CYS A 417 -4.87 24.57 -5.50
CA CYS A 417 -5.32 25.92 -5.18
C CYS A 417 -4.26 26.93 -5.60
N LEU A 418 -4.63 27.89 -6.45
CA LEU A 418 -3.83 29.07 -6.78
C LEU A 418 -4.63 30.31 -6.38
N VAL A 419 -4.16 31.01 -5.34
CA VAL A 419 -4.80 32.23 -4.84
C VAL A 419 -4.00 33.42 -5.31
N LYS A 420 -4.60 34.23 -6.18
CA LYS A 420 -4.03 35.47 -6.70
C LYS A 420 -4.65 36.67 -6.00
N SER A 421 -3.86 37.73 -5.80
CA SER A 421 -4.42 39.04 -5.49
C SER A 421 -4.93 39.72 -6.77
N LEU A 422 -5.75 40.76 -6.62
CA LEU A 422 -6.14 41.64 -7.73
C LEU A 422 -5.05 42.68 -8.08
N GLY A 423 -3.87 42.59 -7.47
CA GLY A 423 -2.74 43.49 -7.73
C GLY A 423 -1.89 43.06 -8.93
N MET A 424 -0.98 43.93 -9.37
CA MET A 424 -0.03 43.69 -10.47
C MET A 424 -0.68 43.33 -11.82
N GLU A 425 -1.85 43.91 -12.12
CA GLU A 425 -2.60 43.62 -13.35
C GLU A 425 -1.80 43.95 -14.63
N GLU A 426 -0.88 44.92 -14.57
CA GLU A 426 0.02 45.25 -15.68
C GLU A 426 0.88 44.06 -16.13
N VAL A 427 1.25 43.16 -15.21
CA VAL A 427 2.01 41.93 -15.54
C VAL A 427 1.19 41.02 -16.46
N ASN A 428 -0.15 41.08 -16.37
CA ASN A 428 -1.04 40.28 -17.21
C ASN A 428 -1.21 40.82 -18.65
N VAL A 429 -0.76 42.04 -18.95
CA VAL A 429 -0.84 42.62 -20.32
C VAL A 429 -0.14 41.73 -21.36
N VAL A 430 0.89 41.00 -20.95
CA VAL A 430 1.63 40.08 -21.82
C VAL A 430 0.79 38.86 -22.26
N ARG A 431 -0.21 38.44 -21.47
CA ARG A 431 -1.16 37.37 -21.83
C ARG A 431 -2.44 37.88 -22.51
N TYR A 432 -2.73 39.18 -22.46
CA TYR A 432 -3.94 39.76 -23.05
C TYR A 432 -3.80 40.06 -24.55
N PRO A 433 -4.89 39.87 -25.33
CA PRO A 433 -4.98 40.34 -26.70
C PRO A 433 -4.83 41.87 -26.84
N PRO A 434 -4.38 42.37 -28.01
CA PRO A 434 -3.91 41.60 -29.16
C PRO A 434 -2.54 40.96 -28.89
N GLN A 435 -2.38 39.74 -29.40
CA GLN A 435 -1.14 38.96 -29.28
C GLN A 435 -0.14 39.34 -30.37
N ASN A 436 1.14 39.36 -30.00
CA ASN A 436 2.23 39.55 -30.96
C ASN A 436 3.42 38.65 -30.62
N ARG A 437 4.36 38.50 -31.56
CA ARG A 437 5.53 37.61 -31.41
C ARG A 437 6.38 37.95 -30.17
N GLN A 438 6.46 39.21 -29.78
CA GLN A 438 7.23 39.64 -28.61
C GLN A 438 6.56 39.22 -27.29
N LYS A 439 5.25 39.45 -27.15
CA LYS A 439 4.45 38.99 -26.00
C LYS A 439 4.52 37.47 -25.84
N ALA A 440 4.31 36.72 -26.92
CA ALA A 440 4.40 35.26 -26.92
C ALA A 440 5.78 34.74 -26.50
N ARG A 441 6.87 35.40 -26.94
CA ARG A 441 8.24 35.07 -26.53
C ARG A 441 8.46 35.30 -25.03
N ARG A 442 7.99 36.43 -24.49
CA ARG A 442 8.11 36.77 -23.05
C ARG A 442 7.36 35.77 -22.17
N VAL A 443 6.11 35.42 -22.54
CA VAL A 443 5.32 34.40 -21.82
C VAL A 443 6.03 33.05 -21.80
N ARG A 444 6.51 32.58 -22.97
CA ARG A 444 7.21 31.30 -23.07
C ARG A 444 8.48 31.26 -22.22
N LEU A 445 9.23 32.36 -22.19
CA LEU A 445 10.41 32.46 -21.33
C LEU A 445 10.02 32.39 -19.85
N ALA A 446 9.01 33.16 -19.43
CA ALA A 446 8.55 33.18 -18.05
C ALA A 446 8.00 31.83 -17.55
N MET A 447 7.34 31.05 -18.43
CA MET A 447 6.87 29.70 -18.11
C MET A 447 8.00 28.67 -17.99
N ARG A 448 9.09 28.83 -18.77
CA ARG A 448 10.20 27.88 -18.84
C ARG A 448 11.33 28.18 -17.87
N THR A 449 11.40 29.41 -17.36
CA THR A 449 12.46 29.81 -16.44
C THR A 449 12.14 29.22 -15.07
N PRO A 450 12.92 28.23 -14.59
CA PRO A 450 12.75 27.75 -13.23
C PRO A 450 13.01 28.91 -12.28
N LEU A 451 12.27 28.98 -11.17
CA LEU A 451 12.67 29.87 -10.10
C LEU A 451 14.06 29.42 -9.62
N VAL A 452 14.96 30.38 -9.39
CA VAL A 452 16.26 30.07 -8.80
C VAL A 452 16.00 29.30 -7.51
N ASP A 453 16.52 28.08 -7.42
CA ASP A 453 16.37 27.23 -6.25
C ASP A 453 17.00 27.94 -5.06
N PHE A 454 16.19 28.49 -4.15
CA PHE A 454 16.66 29.08 -2.89
C PHE A 454 16.96 28.00 -1.83
N SER A 455 17.32 26.78 -2.23
CA SER A 455 17.85 25.80 -1.29
C SER A 455 19.03 26.40 -0.52
N ARG A 456 19.20 25.90 0.71
CA ARG A 456 20.28 26.33 1.62
C ARG A 456 21.65 26.33 0.95
N LYS A 457 21.87 25.42 -0.02
CA LYS A 457 23.10 25.32 -0.82
C LYS A 457 23.29 26.50 -1.76
N THR A 458 22.26 26.90 -2.50
CA THR A 458 22.33 28.05 -3.42
C THR A 458 22.53 29.37 -2.66
N TYR A 459 21.90 29.50 -1.48
CA TYR A 459 22.14 30.65 -0.60
C TYR A 459 23.59 30.70 -0.09
N ILE A 460 24.15 29.57 0.33
CA ILE A 460 25.57 29.47 0.74
C ILE A 460 26.50 29.88 -0.41
N TRP A 461 26.23 29.41 -1.63
CA TRP A 461 27.02 29.79 -2.82
C TRP A 461 26.88 31.27 -3.16
N ALA A 462 25.69 31.84 -3.06
CA ALA A 462 25.46 33.27 -3.30
C ALA A 462 26.20 34.15 -2.27
N VAL A 463 26.16 33.77 -0.99
CA VAL A 463 26.91 34.46 0.08
C VAL A 463 28.42 34.32 -0.16
N ALA A 464 28.91 33.12 -0.46
CA ALA A 464 30.33 32.88 -0.73
C ALA A 464 30.83 33.67 -1.95
N ALA A 465 30.06 33.71 -3.03
CA ALA A 465 30.38 34.50 -4.22
C ALA A 465 30.41 36.00 -3.93
N THR A 466 29.48 36.49 -3.11
CA THR A 466 29.41 37.91 -2.71
C THR A 466 30.62 38.29 -1.84
N VAL A 467 30.99 37.44 -0.87
CA VAL A 467 32.19 37.65 -0.02
C VAL A 467 33.46 37.62 -0.86
N PHE A 468 33.58 36.69 -1.80
CA PHE A 468 34.73 36.59 -2.70
C PHE A 468 34.86 37.82 -3.61
N ALA A 469 33.75 38.26 -4.21
CA ALA A 469 33.71 39.46 -5.04
C ALA A 469 34.09 40.73 -4.25
N PHE A 470 33.61 40.85 -3.01
CA PHE A 470 33.98 41.94 -2.12
C PHE A 470 35.48 41.90 -1.75
N GLY A 471 36.02 40.70 -1.46
CA GLY A 471 37.45 40.52 -1.23
C GLY A 471 38.30 40.94 -2.44
N LEU A 472 37.91 40.51 -3.65
CA LEU A 472 38.54 40.95 -4.90
C LEU A 472 38.50 42.46 -5.06
N LEU A 473 37.35 43.09 -4.82
CA LEU A 473 37.20 44.54 -4.90
C LEU A 473 38.14 45.27 -3.93
N VAL A 474 38.20 44.83 -2.66
CA VAL A 474 39.13 45.40 -1.66
C VAL A 474 40.58 45.23 -2.11
N THR A 475 40.94 44.06 -2.63
CA THR A 475 42.31 43.78 -3.09
C THR A 475 42.68 44.65 -4.29
N LEU A 476 41.77 44.79 -5.26
CA LEU A 476 41.95 45.65 -6.43
C LEU A 476 42.06 47.12 -6.02
N THR A 477 41.24 47.55 -5.06
CA THR A 477 41.30 48.92 -4.51
C THR A 477 42.63 49.15 -3.80
N ALA A 478 43.12 48.20 -3.00
CA ALA A 478 44.43 48.29 -2.36
C ALA A 478 45.58 48.33 -3.37
N ILE A 479 45.54 47.51 -4.42
CA ILE A 479 46.53 47.52 -5.51
C ILE A 479 46.50 48.86 -6.25
N LEU A 480 45.31 49.39 -6.56
CA LEU A 480 45.16 50.70 -7.21
C LEU A 480 45.65 51.85 -6.33
N LEU A 481 45.42 51.79 -5.02
CA LEU A 481 45.95 52.77 -4.06
C LEU A 481 47.48 52.71 -4.00
N ILE A 482 48.07 51.51 -3.94
CA ILE A 482 49.53 51.31 -3.95
C ILE A 482 50.13 51.79 -5.28
N ALA A 483 49.54 51.43 -6.42
CA ALA A 483 49.98 51.83 -7.76
C ALA A 483 49.81 53.34 -8.01
N GLY A 484 48.82 53.97 -7.39
CA GLY A 484 48.57 55.41 -7.42
C GLY A 484 49.48 56.24 -6.50
N GLY A 485 50.46 55.62 -5.83
CA GLY A 485 51.45 56.32 -5.01
C GLY A 485 51.02 56.61 -3.58
N PHE A 486 49.91 56.04 -3.08
CA PHE A 486 49.63 55.99 -1.64
C PHE A 486 50.57 54.98 -0.98
N ASN A 487 51.83 55.38 -0.79
CA ASN A 487 52.73 54.68 0.12
C ASN A 487 52.14 54.77 1.53
N CYS A 488 51.89 53.62 2.16
CA CYS A 488 51.57 53.51 3.58
C CYS A 488 52.72 54.08 4.44
N THR A 489 52.76 55.40 4.61
CA THR A 489 53.58 56.08 5.63
C THR A 489 52.89 56.07 7.00
N CYS A 490 51.99 55.13 7.28
CA CYS A 490 51.45 54.93 8.63
C CYS A 490 52.35 54.07 9.54
N TRP A 491 53.46 53.52 9.02
CA TRP A 491 54.43 52.80 9.87
C TRP A 491 55.37 53.73 10.67
N ARG A 492 55.37 55.05 10.39
CA ARG A 492 56.16 56.05 11.17
C ARG A 492 55.46 56.60 12.40
N LEU A 493 54.16 56.35 12.61
CA LEU A 493 53.46 56.78 13.82
C LEU A 493 53.58 55.79 15.00
N TRP A 494 54.10 54.57 14.76
CA TRP A 494 54.30 53.56 15.81
C TRP A 494 55.64 53.69 16.57
N GLN A 495 56.50 54.65 16.20
CA GLN A 495 57.74 54.98 16.94
C GLN A 495 57.63 56.22 17.85
N ILE A 496 56.47 56.87 17.92
CA ILE A 496 56.23 57.99 18.86
C ILE A 496 55.54 57.52 20.16
N TRP A 497 55.22 56.23 20.27
CA TRP A 497 54.74 55.58 21.50
C TRP A 497 55.69 54.46 21.93
N ARG A 498 56.92 54.85 22.28
CA ARG A 498 57.84 54.04 23.09
C ARG A 498 58.04 54.70 24.45
#